data_AF-A0A6B2DIY7-F1
#
_entry.id   AF-A0A6B2DIY7-F1
#
_cell.length_a   1.000
_cell.length_b   1.000
_cell.length_c   1.000
_cell.angle_alpha   90.00
_cell.angle_beta   90.00
_cell.angle_gamma   90.00
#
_symmetry.space_group_name_H-M   'P 1'
#
loop_
_entity.id
_entity.type
_entity.pdbx_description
1 polymer ?
#
loop_
_entity_poly.entity_id
_entity_poly.type
_entity_poly.pdbx_seq_one_letter_code
_entity_poly.pdbx_strand_id
1 'polypeptide(L)'
;MSVVALGGASVLAAPTANAAPADCKSTTQNFAYTGSLQTFSVPAGVTQIDMTVAGAAGGAGDDQVPAAGGRGAVMTVDRVPVNAGAPLTLLVGGVGTSPRYLFRSS
;
A
#
# COMPACT_ATOMS: atom_id res chain seq x y z
N MET A 1 67.54 23.23 -13.67
CA MET A 1 66.84 23.68 -14.89
C MET A 1 66.26 22.44 -15.55
N SER A 2 65.01 22.52 -16.00
CA SER A 2 64.16 21.49 -16.65
C SER A 2 63.31 20.60 -15.74
N VAL A 3 62.04 21.02 -15.61
CA VAL A 3 60.88 20.20 -15.23
C VAL A 3 60.30 19.63 -16.53
N VAL A 4 59.93 18.35 -16.53
CA VAL A 4 59.08 17.73 -17.55
C VAL A 4 57.87 17.14 -16.84
N ALA A 5 56.67 17.54 -17.27
CA ALA A 5 55.39 17.06 -16.76
C ALA A 5 54.56 16.45 -17.90
N LEU A 6 54.09 15.22 -17.73
CA LEU A 6 53.05 14.47 -18.46
C LEU A 6 52.69 13.33 -17.47
N GLY A 7 51.50 13.05 -16.94
CA GLY A 7 50.10 13.30 -17.31
C GLY A 7 49.36 11.96 -17.14
N GLY A 8 48.26 11.92 -16.37
CA GLY A 8 47.26 10.84 -16.43
C GLY A 8 46.88 10.15 -15.12
N ALA A 9 45.78 10.60 -14.49
CA ALA A 9 45.08 9.94 -13.40
C ALA A 9 44.07 8.91 -13.93
N SER A 10 43.85 7.80 -13.24
CA SER A 10 42.61 7.01 -13.38
C SER A 10 42.14 6.51 -12.02
N VAL A 11 41.06 7.14 -11.54
CA VAL A 11 40.34 6.79 -10.32
C VAL A 11 39.21 5.84 -10.74
N LEU A 12 39.19 4.59 -10.25
CA LEU A 12 37.99 3.75 -10.36
C LEU A 12 37.00 4.19 -9.28
N ALA A 13 36.12 5.12 -9.61
CA ALA A 13 34.93 5.41 -8.82
C ALA A 13 33.84 4.38 -9.17
N ALA A 14 33.50 3.52 -8.21
CA ALA A 14 32.26 2.74 -8.20
C ALA A 14 31.06 3.69 -7.93
N PRO A 15 29.83 3.29 -8.31
CA PRO A 15 28.85 4.17 -8.94
C PRO A 15 28.30 5.21 -7.97
N THR A 16 28.35 6.49 -8.36
CA THR A 16 27.32 7.41 -7.91
C THR A 16 26.06 6.98 -8.64
N ALA A 17 25.14 6.31 -7.93
CA ALA A 17 23.77 6.18 -8.42
C ALA A 17 23.31 7.58 -8.81
N ASN A 18 23.19 7.82 -10.11
CA ASN A 18 22.45 8.95 -10.64
C ASN A 18 21.04 8.78 -10.10
N ALA A 19 20.76 9.40 -8.95
CA ALA A 19 19.40 9.65 -8.52
C ALA A 19 18.76 10.41 -9.68
N ALA A 20 17.95 9.67 -10.45
CA ALA A 20 17.09 10.27 -11.44
C ALA A 20 16.32 11.42 -10.76
N PRO A 21 16.00 12.50 -11.47
CA PRO A 21 15.12 13.53 -10.92
C PRO A 21 13.91 12.83 -10.32
N ALA A 22 13.56 13.17 -9.08
CA ALA A 22 12.38 12.63 -8.43
C ALA A 22 11.17 13.08 -9.24
N ASP A 23 10.78 12.27 -10.23
CA ASP A 23 9.53 12.42 -10.94
C ASP A 23 8.45 12.50 -9.88
N CYS A 24 7.70 13.61 -9.84
CA CYS A 24 6.51 13.76 -9.01
C CYS A 24 5.38 12.85 -9.53
N LYS A 25 5.67 11.55 -9.63
CA LYS A 25 4.79 10.54 -10.18
C LYS A 25 3.87 10.07 -9.06
N SER A 26 2.67 10.62 -9.04
CA SER A 26 1.58 10.07 -8.24
C SER A 26 1.31 8.63 -8.71
N THR A 27 1.46 7.67 -7.80
CA THR A 27 1.22 6.25 -8.06
C THR A 27 0.10 5.77 -7.15
N THR A 28 -0.94 5.20 -7.75
CA THR A 28 -2.04 4.58 -7.01
C THR A 28 -1.77 3.10 -6.86
N GLN A 29 -1.85 2.58 -5.63
CA GLN A 29 -1.78 1.16 -5.33
C GLN A 29 -3.08 0.71 -4.68
N ASN A 30 -3.63 -0.42 -5.13
CA ASN A 30 -4.91 -0.93 -4.63
C ASN A 30 -4.69 -2.25 -3.87
N PHE A 31 -5.29 -2.37 -2.68
CA PHE A 31 -5.17 -3.55 -1.82
C PHE A 31 -6.53 -4.21 -1.65
N ALA A 32 -6.65 -5.46 -2.08
CA ALA A 32 -7.86 -6.26 -1.90
C ALA A 32 -7.82 -7.06 -0.60
N TYR A 33 -8.98 -7.53 -0.14
CA TYR A 33 -9.05 -8.40 1.04
C TYR A 33 -8.29 -9.72 0.83
N THR A 34 -7.31 -9.99 1.69
CA THR A 34 -6.53 -11.24 1.67
C THR A 34 -6.80 -12.14 2.88
N GLY A 35 -7.61 -11.68 3.84
CA GLY A 35 -7.78 -12.37 5.13
C GLY A 35 -6.61 -12.21 6.11
N SER A 36 -5.57 -11.45 5.75
CA SER A 36 -4.39 -11.18 6.57
C SER A 36 -3.94 -9.73 6.47
N LEU A 37 -3.01 -9.34 7.35
CA LEU A 37 -2.32 -8.05 7.25
C LEU A 37 -1.50 -8.00 5.95
N GLN A 38 -1.50 -6.83 5.31
CA GLN A 38 -0.70 -6.52 4.12
C GLN A 38 0.26 -5.37 4.44
N THR A 39 1.38 -5.30 3.74
CA THR A 39 2.42 -4.28 3.97
C THR A 39 2.66 -3.46 2.72
N PHE A 40 2.66 -2.14 2.88
CA PHE A 40 3.01 -1.18 1.84
C PHE A 40 4.25 -0.39 2.26
N SER A 41 5.24 -0.27 1.37
CA SER A 41 6.42 0.57 1.60
C SER A 41 6.28 1.88 0.85
N VAL A 42 6.44 2.99 1.55
CA VAL A 42 6.37 4.33 0.94
C VAL A 42 7.56 4.50 -0.02
N PRO A 43 7.33 4.80 -1.31
CA PRO A 43 8.42 5.02 -2.27
C PRO A 43 9.35 6.16 -1.84
N ALA A 44 10.61 6.11 -2.27
CA ALA A 44 11.57 7.17 -2.01
C ALA A 44 11.07 8.51 -2.57
N GLY A 45 11.23 9.60 -1.80
CA GLY A 45 10.80 10.94 -2.19
C GLY A 45 9.33 11.26 -1.94
N VAL A 46 8.52 10.31 -1.45
CA VAL A 46 7.13 10.55 -1.05
C VAL A 46 7.08 10.98 0.41
N THR A 47 6.56 12.18 0.66
CA THR A 47 6.36 12.75 2.01
C THR A 47 4.90 12.84 2.42
N GLN A 48 3.99 12.60 1.47
CA GLN A 48 2.56 12.71 1.66
C GLN A 48 1.85 11.61 0.88
N ILE A 49 0.85 10.98 1.49
CA ILE A 49 -0.05 10.04 0.83
C ILE A 49 -1.50 10.45 1.03
N ASP A 50 -2.31 10.14 0.01
CA ASP A 50 -3.77 10.20 0.08
C ASP A 50 -4.29 8.75 0.05
N MET A 51 -5.25 8.45 0.91
CA MET A 51 -5.79 7.09 1.06
C MET A 51 -7.31 7.09 1.05
N THR A 52 -7.88 6.21 0.23
CA THR A 52 -9.30 5.86 0.26
C THR A 52 -9.44 4.42 0.72
N VAL A 53 -10.16 4.20 1.80
CA VAL A 53 -10.43 2.88 2.38
C VAL A 53 -11.90 2.56 2.22
N ALA A 54 -12.22 1.52 1.46
CA ALA A 54 -13.57 0.97 1.36
C ALA A 54 -13.68 -0.32 2.21
N GLY A 55 -14.50 -0.26 3.25
CA GLY A 55 -14.91 -1.42 4.04
C GLY A 55 -15.87 -2.31 3.25
N ALA A 56 -15.84 -3.61 3.56
CA ALA A 56 -16.69 -4.59 2.92
C ALA A 56 -18.14 -4.56 3.45
N ALA A 57 -19.09 -5.09 2.67
CA ALA A 57 -20.48 -5.23 3.10
C ALA A 57 -20.63 -6.28 4.22
N GLY A 58 -21.61 -6.08 5.10
CA GLY A 58 -22.01 -7.04 6.12
C GLY A 58 -22.70 -8.27 5.53
N GLY A 59 -22.84 -9.32 6.34
CA GLY A 59 -23.51 -10.56 5.92
C GLY A 59 -25.00 -10.35 5.71
N ALA A 60 -25.54 -10.99 4.65
CA ALA A 60 -26.97 -11.05 4.43
C ALA A 60 -27.62 -12.03 5.42
N GLY A 61 -28.94 -11.88 5.62
CA GLY A 61 -29.75 -12.90 6.26
C GLY A 61 -29.72 -14.22 5.49
N ASP A 62 -30.16 -15.30 6.13
CA ASP A 62 -30.33 -16.60 5.51
C ASP A 62 -31.71 -16.71 4.82
N ASP A 63 -31.97 -17.85 4.18
CA ASP A 63 -33.22 -18.07 3.44
C ASP A 63 -34.45 -18.01 4.34
N GLN A 64 -34.32 -18.31 5.64
CA GLN A 64 -35.44 -18.25 6.59
C GLN A 64 -35.75 -16.82 7.05
N VAL A 65 -34.73 -15.95 7.13
CA VAL A 65 -34.87 -14.54 7.50
C VAL A 65 -34.12 -13.68 6.50
N PRO A 66 -34.67 -13.49 5.28
CA PRO A 66 -33.99 -12.76 4.23
C PRO A 66 -33.82 -11.30 4.62
N ALA A 67 -32.56 -10.87 4.71
CA ALA A 67 -32.20 -9.49 5.00
C ALA A 67 -30.98 -9.10 4.15
N ALA A 68 -30.98 -7.88 3.62
CA ALA A 68 -29.79 -7.36 2.97
C ALA A 68 -28.68 -7.14 4.02
N GLY A 69 -27.45 -7.47 3.66
CA GLY A 69 -26.28 -7.12 4.47
C GLY A 69 -26.10 -5.62 4.57
N GLY A 70 -25.55 -5.14 5.68
CA GLY A 70 -25.20 -3.73 5.86
C GLY A 70 -24.20 -3.27 4.80
N ARG A 71 -24.30 -2.01 4.35
CA ARG A 71 -23.29 -1.43 3.45
C ARG A 71 -21.96 -1.27 4.18
N GLY A 72 -20.85 -1.43 3.45
CA GLY A 72 -19.53 -1.09 3.97
C GLY A 72 -19.35 0.42 4.12
N ALA A 73 -18.40 0.83 4.96
CA ALA A 73 -18.02 2.23 5.13
C ALA A 73 -16.98 2.65 4.08
N VAL A 74 -16.95 3.93 3.71
CA VAL A 74 -15.84 4.50 2.93
C VAL A 74 -15.22 5.63 3.73
N MET A 75 -13.91 5.61 3.89
CA MET A 75 -13.12 6.65 4.55
C MET A 75 -12.09 7.18 3.57
N THR A 76 -12.01 8.51 3.46
CA THR A 76 -10.98 9.19 2.67
C THR A 76 -10.14 10.02 3.60
N VAL A 77 -8.82 9.91 3.48
CA VAL A 77 -7.86 10.70 4.26
C VAL A 77 -6.86 11.30 3.28
N ASP A 78 -6.87 12.62 3.21
CA ASP A 78 -5.94 13.38 2.38
C ASP A 78 -4.77 13.88 3.22
N ARG A 79 -3.61 13.99 2.57
CA ARG A 79 -2.40 14.58 3.11
C ARG A 79 -1.86 13.95 4.39
N VAL A 80 -1.80 12.63 4.45
CA VAL A 80 -1.14 11.95 5.57
C VAL A 80 0.38 12.13 5.43
N PRO A 81 1.06 12.79 6.40
CA PRO A 81 2.51 12.93 6.37
C PRO A 81 3.17 11.57 6.63
N VAL A 82 4.12 11.18 5.78
CA VAL A 82 4.83 9.90 5.89
C VAL A 82 6.32 10.09 5.67
N ASN A 83 7.11 9.20 6.27
CA ASN A 83 8.54 9.11 5.99
C ASN A 83 8.78 8.16 4.82
N ALA A 84 9.59 8.60 3.86
CA ALA A 84 10.01 7.76 2.74
C ALA A 84 10.67 6.47 3.25
N GLY A 85 10.28 5.33 2.68
CA GLY A 85 10.77 4.01 3.08
C GLY A 85 10.14 3.44 4.37
N ALA A 86 9.23 4.15 5.03
CA ALA A 86 8.54 3.61 6.20
C ALA A 86 7.53 2.52 5.78
N PRO A 87 7.48 1.38 6.50
CA PRO A 87 6.47 0.36 6.27
C PRO A 87 5.12 0.78 6.88
N LEU A 88 4.06 0.64 6.10
CA LEU A 88 2.68 0.82 6.52
C LEU A 88 1.98 -0.54 6.52
N THR A 89 1.30 -0.85 7.63
CA THR A 89 0.50 -2.07 7.75
C THR A 89 -0.94 -1.76 7.41
N LEU A 90 -1.52 -2.56 6.52
CA LEU A 90 -2.86 -2.41 6.00
C LEU A 90 -3.71 -3.59 6.45
N LEU A 91 -4.86 -3.28 7.06
CA LEU A 91 -5.90 -4.23 7.38
C LEU A 91 -7.11 -3.95 6.50
N VAL A 92 -7.38 -4.82 5.54
CA VAL A 92 -8.55 -4.73 4.67
C VAL A 92 -9.67 -5.59 5.25
N GLY A 93 -10.89 -5.05 5.35
CA GLY A 93 -12.06 -5.79 5.84
C GLY A 93 -12.61 -6.76 4.80
N GLY A 94 -13.03 -7.95 5.22
CA GLY A 94 -13.67 -8.95 4.37
C GLY A 94 -15.20 -8.84 4.38
N VAL A 95 -15.86 -9.32 3.31
CA VAL A 95 -17.33 -9.35 3.21
C VAL A 95 -17.90 -10.30 4.25
N GLY A 96 -18.94 -9.86 4.96
CA GLY A 96 -19.65 -10.70 5.91
C GLY A 96 -20.41 -11.84 5.22
N THR A 97 -20.45 -13.00 5.86
CA THR A 97 -21.17 -14.18 5.36
C THR A 97 -22.53 -14.30 6.02
N SER A 98 -23.49 -14.91 5.31
CA SER A 98 -24.76 -15.25 5.93
C SER A 98 -24.59 -16.21 7.12
N PRO A 99 -25.33 -15.99 8.22
CA PRO A 99 -25.33 -16.92 9.33
C PRO A 99 -25.87 -18.27 8.86
N ARG A 100 -25.20 -19.35 9.27
CA ARG A 100 -25.61 -20.73 8.96
C ARG A 100 -26.15 -21.34 10.23
N TYR A 101 -27.47 -21.28 10.43
CA TYR A 101 -28.09 -22.02 11.52
C TYR A 101 -28.20 -23.50 11.11
N LEU A 102 -27.16 -24.27 11.42
CA LEU A 102 -27.18 -25.72 11.19
C LEU A 102 -27.98 -26.41 12.30
N PHE A 103 -29.30 -26.52 12.15
CA PHE A 103 -29.99 -27.70 12.69
C PHE A 103 -29.66 -28.86 11.76
N ARG A 104 -28.51 -29.52 11.97
CA ARG A 104 -28.24 -30.81 11.33
C ARG A 104 -29.27 -31.80 11.88
N SER A 105 -30.31 -32.07 11.12
CA SER A 105 -31.07 -33.30 11.26
C SER A 105 -30.17 -34.47 10.85
N SER A 106 -29.91 -35.34 11.82
CA SER A 106 -29.24 -36.65 11.69
C SER A 106 -29.97 -37.57 10.72
#